data_AF-A0A1J8P2R2-F1
#
_entry.id   AF-A0A1J8P2R2-F1
#
_cell.length_a   1.000
_cell.length_b   1.000
_cell.length_c   1.000
_cell.angle_alpha   90.00
_cell.angle_beta   90.00
_cell.angle_gamma   90.00
#
_symmetry.space_group_name_H-M   'P 1'
#
loop_
_entity.id
_entity.type
_entity.pdbx_description
1 polymer ?
#
loop_
_entity_poly.entity_id
_entity_poly.type
_entity_poly.pdbx_seq_one_letter_code
_entity_poly.pdbx_strand_id
1 'polypeptide(L)'
;MTKLQARFKDSITLPHKSTAVLMTAISCGNQGQTGDHWDHFCDLVDHCYKEKSIEKLIVVTTGGLQRHYVSLESTPLSDQEIEEKIHEFDRQWIKKNIKIPSKYTLPIEIISWKELLTKSYSIDSQNFEEFFKKVRDDYDHNDREFKNLVNKHASTYVTKKMNRFVKEKIEVSYDYFLKVAVNYVLEECAAILQLHKCNADLFTYPGGINPPGRHIWNKYFKDSSLRYIRYEIKLDKSLQSDSSASSSLSKSTFFKEQPCHLACYIQCNLKAHNWNLPQEIRFIKEFKKLIRQIDQSEQDAIDQRKTITHRKSI
;
A
#
# COMPACT_ATOMS: atom_id res chain seq x y z
N MET A 1 21.46 20.18 2.22
CA MET A 1 20.54 19.30 1.47
C MET A 1 20.84 17.87 1.87
N THR A 2 19.84 17.12 2.33
CA THR A 2 19.99 15.70 2.67
C THR A 2 20.13 14.90 1.39
N LYS A 3 21.26 14.22 1.20
CA LYS A 3 21.49 13.42 -0.01
C LYS A 3 20.88 12.03 0.21
N LEU A 4 19.96 11.62 -0.65
CA LEU A 4 19.45 10.26 -0.66
C LEU A 4 20.43 9.39 -1.46
N GLN A 5 20.52 8.11 -1.13
CA GLN A 5 21.29 7.13 -1.91
C GLN A 5 20.50 5.84 -2.03
N ALA A 6 20.26 5.39 -3.26
CA ALA A 6 19.68 4.08 -3.53
C ALA A 6 20.79 3.03 -3.67
N ARG A 7 20.54 1.81 -3.18
CA ARG A 7 21.42 0.65 -3.42
C ARG A 7 20.65 -0.67 -3.38
N PHE A 8 21.13 -1.66 -4.14
CA PHE A 8 20.70 -3.05 -4.00
C PHE A 8 21.31 -3.67 -2.74
N LYS A 9 20.52 -4.47 -2.02
CA LYS A 9 20.97 -5.22 -0.83
C LYS A 9 21.35 -6.66 -1.14
N ASP A 10 20.93 -7.14 -2.29
CA ASP A 10 21.14 -8.49 -2.78
C ASP A 10 21.92 -8.42 -4.11
N SER A 11 22.64 -9.49 -4.46
CA SER A 11 23.39 -9.50 -5.72
C SER A 11 22.45 -9.46 -6.93
N ILE A 12 22.77 -8.59 -7.88
CA ILE A 12 22.09 -8.47 -9.17
C ILE A 12 22.73 -9.35 -10.26
N THR A 13 23.81 -10.08 -9.94
CA THR A 13 24.50 -10.95 -10.90
C THR A 13 23.71 -12.24 -11.14
N LEU A 14 23.73 -12.70 -12.39
CA LEU A 14 23.08 -13.94 -12.83
C LEU A 14 24.15 -14.98 -13.23
N PRO A 15 24.01 -16.27 -12.85
CA PRO A 15 25.03 -17.28 -13.15
C PRO A 15 25.30 -17.55 -14.63
N HIS A 16 24.29 -17.34 -15.49
CA HIS A 16 24.33 -17.72 -16.91
C HIS A 16 24.00 -16.55 -17.86
N LYS A 17 23.96 -15.32 -17.35
CA LYS A 17 23.62 -14.13 -18.14
C LYS A 17 24.47 -12.94 -17.68
N SER A 18 25.03 -12.20 -18.64
CA SER A 18 25.88 -11.04 -18.37
C SER A 18 25.09 -9.79 -17.96
N THR A 19 23.83 -9.69 -18.40
CA THR A 19 22.92 -8.56 -18.12
C THR A 19 21.63 -9.08 -17.51
N ALA A 20 20.95 -8.26 -16.72
CA ALA A 20 19.63 -8.59 -16.17
C ALA A 20 18.55 -7.63 -16.69
N VAL A 21 17.35 -8.16 -16.94
CA VAL A 21 16.11 -7.37 -17.03
C VAL A 21 15.60 -7.16 -15.61
N LEU A 22 15.59 -5.91 -15.16
CA LEU A 22 15.03 -5.54 -13.87
C LEU A 22 13.56 -5.18 -14.02
N MET A 23 12.72 -5.65 -13.11
CA MET A 23 11.31 -5.28 -13.02
C MET A 23 11.00 -4.72 -11.64
N THR A 24 10.14 -3.70 -11.60
CA THR A 24 9.58 -3.14 -10.37
C THR A 24 8.09 -2.91 -10.53
N ALA A 25 7.33 -3.14 -9.46
CA ALA A 25 5.91 -2.79 -9.40
C ALA A 25 5.73 -1.50 -8.60
N ILE A 26 4.88 -0.60 -9.09
CA ILE A 26 4.67 0.72 -8.52
C ILE A 26 3.30 0.78 -7.85
N SER A 27 3.30 0.89 -6.52
CA SER A 27 2.10 1.31 -5.82
C SER A 27 1.93 2.81 -6.00
N CYS A 28 1.00 3.24 -6.87
CA CYS A 28 0.86 4.64 -7.29
C CYS A 28 0.62 5.64 -6.13
N GLY A 29 0.22 5.17 -4.94
CA GLY A 29 0.08 5.99 -3.72
C GLY A 29 1.28 5.97 -2.76
N ASN A 30 2.34 5.21 -3.06
CA ASN A 30 3.51 5.05 -2.19
C ASN A 30 4.52 6.18 -2.39
N GLN A 31 4.75 6.96 -1.33
CA GLN A 31 5.69 8.09 -1.37
C GLN A 31 7.15 7.65 -1.60
N GLY A 32 7.49 6.39 -1.27
CA GLY A 32 8.82 5.82 -1.55
C GLY A 32 9.06 5.47 -3.03
N GLN A 33 8.07 5.66 -3.90
CA GLN A 33 8.11 5.37 -5.33
C GLN A 33 7.75 6.60 -6.16
N THR A 34 7.94 7.82 -5.65
CA THR A 34 7.70 9.06 -6.40
C THR A 34 8.75 10.12 -6.06
N GLY A 35 8.91 11.10 -6.95
CA GLY A 35 9.80 12.25 -6.75
C GLY A 35 11.24 11.81 -6.52
N ASP A 36 11.89 12.41 -5.52
CA ASP A 36 13.31 12.17 -5.24
C ASP A 36 13.64 10.70 -5.00
N HIS A 37 12.74 9.94 -4.36
CA HIS A 37 12.98 8.51 -4.10
C HIS A 37 13.03 7.71 -5.41
N TRP A 38 12.10 8.00 -6.33
CA TRP A 38 12.10 7.40 -7.66
C TRP A 38 13.33 7.83 -8.46
N ASP A 39 13.67 9.11 -8.41
CA ASP A 39 14.80 9.67 -9.14
C ASP A 39 16.12 8.98 -8.75
N HIS A 40 16.36 8.75 -7.46
CA HIS A 40 17.56 8.06 -6.98
C HIS A 40 17.55 6.56 -7.30
N PHE A 41 16.37 5.92 -7.33
CA PHE A 41 16.26 4.54 -7.80
C PHE A 41 16.64 4.45 -9.28
N CYS A 42 16.14 5.34 -10.13
CA CYS A 42 16.51 5.39 -11.54
C CYS A 42 18.00 5.71 -11.75
N ASP A 43 18.60 6.61 -10.95
CA ASP A 43 20.04 6.88 -11.01
C ASP A 43 20.87 5.61 -10.74
N LEU A 44 20.46 4.80 -9.75
CA LEU A 44 21.08 3.51 -9.46
C LEU A 44 20.96 2.53 -10.65
N VAL A 45 19.76 2.41 -11.22
CA VAL A 45 19.53 1.47 -12.34
C VAL A 45 20.24 1.93 -13.61
N ASP A 46 20.27 3.23 -13.91
CA ASP A 46 20.97 3.81 -15.05
C ASP A 46 22.50 3.65 -14.92
N HIS A 47 23.04 3.74 -13.71
CA HIS A 47 24.44 3.39 -13.43
C HIS A 47 24.72 1.92 -13.74
N CYS A 48 23.90 0.99 -13.24
CA CYS A 48 24.03 -0.45 -13.54
C CYS A 48 23.86 -0.75 -15.04
N TYR A 49 23.06 0.03 -15.76
CA TYR A 49 22.91 -0.07 -17.21
C TYR A 49 24.18 0.35 -17.95
N LYS A 50 24.81 1.47 -17.56
CA LYS A 50 26.10 1.92 -18.11
C LYS A 50 27.22 0.91 -17.85
N GLU A 51 27.18 0.20 -16.72
CA GLU A 51 28.09 -0.90 -16.39
C GLU A 51 27.72 -2.24 -17.04
N LYS A 52 26.66 -2.27 -17.87
CA LYS A 52 26.17 -3.48 -18.57
C LYS A 52 25.76 -4.62 -17.63
N SER A 53 25.33 -4.31 -16.40
CA SER A 53 24.75 -5.27 -15.46
C SER A 53 23.23 -5.35 -15.59
N ILE A 54 22.57 -4.28 -16.03
CA ILE A 54 21.13 -4.23 -16.31
C ILE A 54 20.93 -3.85 -17.78
N GLU A 55 20.01 -4.49 -18.50
CA GLU A 55 19.73 -4.17 -19.91
C GLU A 55 18.52 -3.23 -20.10
N LYS A 56 17.48 -3.38 -19.28
CA LYS A 56 16.30 -2.52 -19.27
C LYS A 56 15.57 -2.59 -17.93
N LEU A 57 14.71 -1.61 -17.69
CA LEU A 57 13.78 -1.58 -16.57
C LEU A 57 12.34 -1.74 -17.05
N ILE A 58 11.65 -2.75 -16.51
CA ILE A 58 10.21 -2.92 -16.65
C ILE A 58 9.52 -2.30 -15.43
N VAL A 59 8.61 -1.38 -15.66
CA VAL A 59 7.81 -0.71 -14.63
C VAL A 59 6.36 -1.17 -14.75
N VAL A 60 5.89 -1.95 -13.79
CA VAL A 60 4.49 -2.36 -13.69
C VAL A 60 3.73 -1.32 -12.88
N THR A 61 2.78 -0.60 -13.48
CA THR A 61 1.92 0.34 -12.75
C THR A 61 0.72 -0.39 -12.17
N THR A 62 0.35 -0.10 -10.92
CA THR A 62 -0.74 -0.81 -10.22
C THR A 62 -2.00 0.04 -10.01
N GLY A 63 -2.25 1.05 -10.85
CA GLY A 63 -3.47 1.88 -10.79
C GLY A 63 -4.74 1.04 -10.97
N GLY A 64 -4.70 0.04 -11.86
CA GLY A 64 -5.76 -0.96 -12.07
C GLY A 64 -6.29 -1.63 -10.82
N LEU A 65 -5.42 -1.81 -9.82
CA LEU A 65 -5.77 -2.46 -8.58
C LEU A 65 -6.68 -1.56 -7.71
N GLN A 66 -6.70 -0.25 -7.92
CA GLN A 66 -7.58 0.67 -7.18
C GLN A 66 -9.07 0.47 -7.49
N ARG A 67 -9.42 -0.25 -8.57
CA ARG A 67 -10.82 -0.54 -8.94
C ARG A 67 -11.66 -1.16 -7.83
N HIS A 68 -11.02 -1.97 -6.98
CA HIS A 68 -11.67 -2.55 -5.79
C HIS A 68 -12.23 -1.45 -4.89
N TYR A 69 -11.47 -0.39 -4.63
CA TYR A 69 -11.89 0.70 -3.75
C TYR A 69 -12.82 1.72 -4.41
N VAL A 70 -12.85 1.78 -5.75
CA VAL A 70 -13.81 2.63 -6.47
C VAL A 70 -15.26 2.17 -6.20
N SER A 71 -15.47 0.87 -5.98
CA SER A 71 -16.78 0.30 -5.58
C SER A 71 -17.29 0.76 -4.21
N LEU A 72 -16.45 1.43 -3.42
CA LEU A 72 -16.82 1.97 -2.10
C LEU A 72 -17.28 3.43 -2.18
N GLU A 73 -17.16 4.09 -3.34
CA GLU A 73 -17.54 5.49 -3.48
C GLU A 73 -19.04 5.70 -3.29
N SER A 74 -19.43 6.87 -2.77
CA SER A 74 -20.82 7.21 -2.46
C SER A 74 -21.73 7.31 -3.68
N THR A 75 -21.14 7.57 -4.86
CA THR A 75 -21.86 7.70 -6.12
C THR A 75 -21.53 6.48 -6.98
N PRO A 76 -22.52 5.68 -7.40
CA PRO A 76 -22.29 4.61 -8.37
C PRO A 76 -21.71 5.21 -9.65
N LEU A 77 -20.57 4.68 -10.06
CA LEU A 77 -19.93 5.03 -11.32
C LEU A 77 -20.26 3.97 -12.36
N SER A 78 -20.36 4.39 -13.62
CA SER A 78 -20.39 3.50 -14.76
C SER A 78 -19.03 2.79 -14.95
N ASP A 79 -19.01 1.66 -15.64
CA ASP A 79 -17.78 0.93 -15.96
C ASP A 79 -16.76 1.81 -16.69
N GLN A 80 -17.23 2.73 -17.54
CA GLN A 80 -16.38 3.68 -18.24
C GLN A 80 -15.72 4.67 -17.28
N GLU A 81 -16.48 5.26 -16.36
CA GLU A 81 -15.93 6.20 -15.36
C GLU A 81 -14.93 5.50 -14.42
N ILE A 82 -15.18 4.23 -14.07
CA ILE A 82 -14.27 3.41 -13.28
C ILE A 82 -12.95 3.24 -14.04
N GLU A 83 -13.01 2.83 -15.31
CA GLU A 83 -11.83 2.62 -16.16
C GLU A 83 -11.04 3.92 -16.38
N GLU A 84 -11.74 5.04 -16.62
CA GLU A 84 -11.12 6.36 -16.76
C GLU A 84 -10.38 6.79 -15.48
N LYS A 85 -11.01 6.62 -14.30
CA LYS A 85 -10.37 6.90 -13.00
C LYS A 85 -9.15 6.04 -12.75
N ILE A 86 -9.24 4.75 -13.05
CA ILE A 86 -8.14 3.80 -12.91
C ILE A 86 -6.93 4.20 -13.76
N HIS A 87 -7.16 4.49 -15.03
CA HIS A 87 -6.10 4.91 -15.94
C HIS A 87 -5.49 6.24 -15.53
N GLU A 88 -6.28 7.13 -14.93
CA GLU A 88 -5.80 8.40 -14.45
C GLU A 88 -4.74 8.26 -13.34
N PHE A 89 -4.87 7.27 -12.44
CA PHE A 89 -3.83 6.98 -11.44
C PHE A 89 -2.47 6.67 -12.08
N ASP A 90 -2.47 5.85 -13.13
CA ASP A 90 -1.25 5.47 -13.84
C ASP A 90 -0.68 6.65 -14.62
N ARG A 91 -1.53 7.38 -15.36
CA ARG A 91 -1.12 8.57 -16.12
C ARG A 91 -0.49 9.64 -15.23
N GLN A 92 -1.10 9.93 -14.09
CA GLN A 92 -0.57 10.93 -13.14
C GLN A 92 0.78 10.52 -12.59
N TRP A 93 0.93 9.24 -12.20
CA TRP A 93 2.20 8.75 -11.71
C TRP A 93 3.28 8.79 -12.80
N ILE A 94 2.97 8.33 -14.02
CA ILE A 94 3.90 8.33 -15.16
C ILE A 94 4.32 9.77 -15.49
N LYS A 95 3.37 10.69 -15.66
CA LYS A 95 3.66 12.10 -15.99
C LYS A 95 4.57 12.77 -14.95
N LYS A 96 4.40 12.43 -13.67
CA LYS A 96 5.18 13.01 -12.58
C LYS A 96 6.59 12.44 -12.47
N ASN A 97 6.77 11.13 -12.71
CA ASN A 97 7.98 10.40 -12.34
C ASN A 97 8.81 9.93 -13.54
N ILE A 98 8.15 9.68 -14.68
CA ILE A 98 8.78 9.24 -15.91
C ILE A 98 8.98 10.47 -16.80
N LYS A 99 10.09 11.18 -16.56
CA LYS A 99 10.50 12.36 -17.34
C LYS A 99 11.15 11.92 -18.65
N ILE A 100 10.38 11.35 -19.58
CA ILE A 100 10.87 10.98 -20.91
C ILE A 100 10.97 12.23 -21.79
N PRO A 101 12.10 12.51 -22.49
CA PRO A 101 13.32 11.70 -22.62
C PRO A 101 14.63 12.31 -22.05
N SER A 102 14.60 13.35 -21.20
CA SER A 102 15.84 14.12 -20.94
C SER A 102 16.76 13.60 -19.82
N LYS A 103 16.29 12.74 -18.90
CA LYS A 103 17.06 12.44 -17.67
C LYS A 103 17.84 11.12 -17.66
N TYR A 104 17.34 10.08 -18.33
CA TYR A 104 17.87 8.71 -18.22
C TYR A 104 18.19 8.11 -19.59
N THR A 105 19.28 7.35 -19.67
CA THR A 105 19.72 6.64 -20.89
C THR A 105 19.25 5.19 -20.93
N LEU A 106 18.93 4.64 -19.76
CA LEU A 106 18.31 3.32 -19.58
C LEU A 106 16.98 3.19 -20.34
N PRO A 107 16.78 2.10 -21.11
CA PRO A 107 15.48 1.75 -21.66
C PRO A 107 14.46 1.40 -20.56
N ILE A 108 13.31 2.09 -20.57
CA ILE A 108 12.20 1.86 -19.64
C ILE A 108 10.97 1.37 -20.41
N GLU A 109 10.50 0.18 -20.09
CA GLU A 109 9.23 -0.40 -20.56
C GLU A 109 8.18 -0.21 -19.46
N ILE A 110 7.00 0.32 -19.80
CA ILE A 110 5.89 0.47 -18.86
C ILE A 110 4.82 -0.56 -19.22
N ILE A 111 4.39 -1.32 -18.22
CA ILE A 111 3.28 -2.28 -18.33
C ILE A 111 2.20 -1.83 -17.35
N SER A 112 1.02 -1.52 -17.85
CA SER A 112 -0.13 -1.23 -17.01
C SER A 112 -0.64 -2.49 -16.29
N TRP A 113 -1.35 -2.30 -15.19
CA TRP A 113 -1.97 -3.43 -14.48
C TRP A 113 -2.85 -4.27 -15.41
N LYS A 114 -3.64 -3.62 -16.26
CA LYS A 114 -4.51 -4.28 -17.24
C LYS A 114 -3.71 -5.15 -18.21
N GLU A 115 -2.64 -4.60 -18.78
CA GLU A 115 -1.74 -5.35 -19.67
C GLU A 115 -1.05 -6.51 -18.95
N LEU A 116 -0.69 -6.35 -17.68
CA LEU A 116 -0.15 -7.46 -16.87
C LEU A 116 -1.19 -8.59 -16.77
N LEU A 117 -2.44 -8.27 -16.40
CA LEU A 117 -3.47 -9.29 -16.21
C LEU A 117 -3.82 -10.02 -17.52
N THR A 118 -3.82 -9.31 -18.65
CA THR A 118 -4.12 -9.91 -19.97
C THR A 118 -2.90 -10.52 -20.67
N LYS A 119 -1.71 -10.42 -20.06
CA LYS A 119 -0.44 -10.90 -20.63
C LYS A 119 -0.49 -12.42 -20.92
N SER A 120 -0.40 -12.79 -22.19
CA SER A 120 -0.31 -14.18 -22.66
C SER A 120 0.90 -14.32 -23.58
N TYR A 121 1.97 -14.99 -23.11
CA TYR A 121 3.24 -15.13 -23.85
C TYR A 121 3.62 -16.59 -24.13
N SER A 122 2.80 -17.56 -23.72
CA SER A 122 2.98 -18.97 -24.05
C SER A 122 1.64 -19.62 -24.39
N ILE A 123 1.67 -20.54 -25.36
CA ILE A 123 0.57 -21.46 -25.67
C ILE A 123 0.28 -22.40 -24.47
N ASP A 124 1.23 -22.55 -23.55
CA ASP A 124 1.07 -23.28 -22.29
C ASP A 124 0.38 -22.42 -21.21
N SER A 125 -0.95 -22.43 -21.31
CA SER A 125 -1.93 -23.03 -20.39
C SER A 125 -2.26 -22.43 -19.02
N GLN A 126 -1.75 -21.26 -18.60
CA GLN A 126 -2.35 -20.58 -17.44
C GLN A 126 -2.54 -19.08 -17.70
N ASN A 127 -3.77 -18.59 -17.60
CA ASN A 127 -4.10 -17.16 -17.62
C ASN A 127 -4.21 -16.60 -16.18
N PHE A 128 -4.47 -15.30 -16.06
CA PHE A 128 -4.61 -14.66 -14.75
C PHE A 128 -5.76 -15.27 -13.93
N GLU A 129 -6.85 -15.66 -14.58
CA GLU A 129 -8.03 -16.27 -13.95
C GLU A 129 -7.67 -17.56 -13.21
N GLU A 130 -6.82 -18.40 -13.80
CA GLU A 130 -6.32 -19.61 -13.16
C GLU A 130 -5.46 -19.32 -11.94
N PHE A 131 -4.55 -18.33 -12.03
CA PHE A 131 -3.75 -17.90 -10.88
C PHE A 131 -4.61 -17.33 -9.77
N PHE A 132 -5.61 -16.53 -10.12
CA PHE A 132 -6.56 -15.97 -9.17
C PHE A 132 -7.38 -17.06 -8.49
N LYS A 133 -7.82 -18.07 -9.24
CA LYS A 133 -8.51 -19.25 -8.68
C LYS A 133 -7.62 -19.99 -7.68
N LYS A 134 -6.36 -20.28 -8.02
CA LYS A 134 -5.42 -20.94 -7.11
C LYS A 134 -5.20 -20.14 -5.81
N VAL A 135 -4.96 -18.84 -5.93
CA VAL A 135 -4.77 -17.95 -4.77
C VAL A 135 -6.04 -17.86 -3.91
N ARG A 136 -7.22 -17.86 -4.54
CA ARG A 136 -8.50 -17.90 -3.84
C ARG A 136 -8.73 -19.22 -3.11
N ASP A 137 -8.46 -20.36 -3.75
CA ASP A 137 -8.57 -21.69 -3.13
C ASP A 137 -7.60 -21.82 -1.94
N ASP A 138 -6.38 -21.28 -2.06
CA ASP A 138 -5.44 -21.17 -0.95
C ASP A 138 -6.01 -20.37 0.23
N TYR A 139 -6.60 -19.21 -0.04
CA TYR A 139 -7.20 -18.36 0.98
C TYR A 139 -8.44 -18.97 1.64
N ASP A 140 -9.32 -19.59 0.85
CA ASP A 140 -10.61 -20.09 1.33
C ASP A 140 -10.46 -21.45 2.04
N HIS A 141 -9.57 -22.32 1.54
CA HIS A 141 -9.58 -23.75 1.89
C HIS A 141 -8.21 -24.31 2.28
N ASN A 142 -7.15 -24.02 1.52
CA ASN A 142 -5.94 -24.85 1.56
C ASN A 142 -4.84 -24.33 2.49
N ASP A 143 -4.85 -23.03 2.84
CA ASP A 143 -3.72 -22.39 3.51
C ASP A 143 -4.18 -21.41 4.61
N ARG A 144 -4.26 -21.94 5.84
CA ARG A 144 -4.68 -21.16 7.02
C ARG A 144 -3.71 -20.02 7.35
N GLU A 145 -2.42 -20.21 7.12
CA GLU A 145 -1.42 -19.17 7.37
C GLU A 145 -1.61 -18.02 6.37
N PHE A 146 -1.74 -18.35 5.08
CA PHE A 146 -2.03 -17.36 4.05
C PHE A 146 -3.32 -16.60 4.34
N LYS A 147 -4.40 -17.29 4.73
CA LYS A 147 -5.66 -16.66 5.14
C LYS A 147 -5.47 -15.63 6.26
N ASN A 148 -4.70 -15.97 7.29
CA ASN A 148 -4.43 -15.07 8.41
C ASN A 148 -3.60 -13.85 7.97
N LEU A 149 -2.61 -14.05 7.09
CA LEU A 149 -1.80 -12.96 6.54
C LEU A 149 -2.65 -12.01 5.70
N VAL A 150 -3.52 -12.53 4.82
CA VAL A 150 -4.43 -11.74 3.99
C VAL A 150 -5.37 -10.92 4.86
N ASN A 151 -6.03 -11.56 5.83
CA ASN A 151 -6.99 -10.86 6.72
C ASN A 151 -6.30 -9.74 7.50
N LYS A 152 -5.14 -10.01 8.11
CA LYS A 152 -4.38 -8.99 8.85
C LYS A 152 -3.97 -7.81 7.97
N HIS A 153 -3.50 -8.09 6.75
CA HIS A 153 -3.08 -7.06 5.81
C HIS A 153 -4.27 -6.24 5.30
N ALA A 154 -5.38 -6.91 4.95
CA ALA A 154 -6.63 -6.27 4.54
C ALA A 154 -7.22 -5.37 5.65
N SER A 155 -7.27 -5.85 6.90
CA SER A 155 -7.72 -5.04 8.04
C SER A 155 -6.86 -3.78 8.21
N THR A 156 -5.55 -3.86 7.95
CA THR A 156 -4.67 -2.68 7.99
C THR A 156 -5.04 -1.64 6.93
N TYR A 157 -5.43 -2.07 5.72
CA TYR A 157 -5.92 -1.15 4.70
C TYR A 157 -7.25 -0.51 5.09
N VAL A 158 -8.19 -1.30 5.64
CA VAL A 158 -9.46 -0.79 6.14
C VAL A 158 -9.20 0.29 7.19
N THR A 159 -8.39 0.03 8.21
CA THR A 159 -8.08 1.03 9.26
C THR A 159 -7.44 2.30 8.69
N LYS A 160 -6.49 2.17 7.74
CA LYS A 160 -5.82 3.34 7.15
C LYS A 160 -6.75 4.18 6.28
N LYS A 161 -7.61 3.54 5.50
CA LYS A 161 -8.49 4.23 4.54
C LYS A 161 -9.82 4.67 5.14
N MET A 162 -10.32 4.02 6.20
CA MET A 162 -11.58 4.40 6.86
C MET A 162 -11.56 5.85 7.35
N ASN A 163 -10.42 6.35 7.83
CA ASN A 163 -10.26 7.75 8.21
C ASN A 163 -10.56 8.73 7.06
N ARG A 164 -10.28 8.34 5.80
CA ARG A 164 -10.62 9.14 4.62
C ARG A 164 -12.11 9.10 4.33
N PHE A 165 -12.71 7.90 4.34
CA PHE A 165 -14.13 7.71 4.07
C PHE A 165 -15.02 8.45 5.08
N VAL A 166 -14.62 8.45 6.35
CA VAL A 166 -15.33 9.22 7.38
C VAL A 166 -15.24 10.73 7.13
N LYS A 167 -14.07 11.25 6.73
CA LYS A 167 -13.92 12.68 6.37
C LYS A 167 -14.77 13.07 5.16
N GLU A 168 -14.87 12.18 4.19
CA GLU A 168 -15.66 12.36 2.97
C GLU A 168 -17.16 12.05 3.19
N LYS A 169 -17.57 11.71 4.43
CA LYS A 169 -18.93 11.34 4.80
C LYS A 169 -19.50 10.18 3.98
N ILE A 170 -18.63 9.25 3.58
CA ILE A 170 -19.02 8.03 2.87
C ILE A 170 -19.31 6.94 3.92
N GLU A 171 -20.55 6.50 3.99
CA GLU A 171 -20.97 5.42 4.88
C GLU A 171 -20.73 4.06 4.23
N VAL A 172 -19.77 3.29 4.78
CA VAL A 172 -19.44 1.93 4.32
C VAL A 172 -19.37 1.02 5.53
N SER A 173 -20.06 -0.12 5.48
CA SER A 173 -19.96 -1.11 6.56
C SER A 173 -18.55 -1.71 6.61
N TYR A 174 -18.04 -1.95 7.82
CA TYR A 174 -16.70 -2.53 7.99
C TYR A 174 -16.56 -3.86 7.25
N ASP A 175 -17.58 -4.72 7.33
CA ASP A 175 -17.53 -6.06 6.72
C ASP A 175 -17.50 -5.98 5.18
N TYR A 176 -18.22 -5.02 4.57
CA TYR A 176 -18.14 -4.78 3.12
C TYR A 176 -16.77 -4.23 2.72
N PHE A 177 -16.23 -3.26 3.47
CA PHE A 177 -14.88 -2.74 3.22
C PHE A 177 -13.83 -3.86 3.36
N LEU A 178 -13.90 -4.66 4.41
CA LEU A 178 -12.97 -5.77 4.61
C LEU A 178 -13.03 -6.76 3.43
N LYS A 179 -14.22 -7.09 2.92
CA LYS A 179 -14.38 -7.94 1.73
C LYS A 179 -13.70 -7.33 0.50
N VAL A 180 -13.87 -6.03 0.28
CA VAL A 180 -13.20 -5.29 -0.82
C VAL A 180 -11.68 -5.29 -0.65
N ALA A 181 -11.18 -5.05 0.56
CA ALA A 181 -9.75 -5.07 0.86
C ALA A 181 -9.15 -6.47 0.71
N VAL A 182 -9.88 -7.53 1.07
CA VAL A 182 -9.46 -8.92 0.82
C VAL A 182 -9.35 -9.18 -0.67
N ASN A 183 -10.36 -8.82 -1.47
CA ASN A 183 -10.31 -9.00 -2.93
C ASN A 183 -9.12 -8.25 -3.57
N TYR A 184 -8.85 -7.02 -3.12
CA TYR A 184 -7.67 -6.25 -3.51
C TYR A 184 -6.37 -7.03 -3.24
N VAL A 185 -6.21 -7.58 -2.03
CA VAL A 185 -4.99 -8.32 -1.64
C VAL A 185 -4.86 -9.64 -2.39
N LEU A 186 -5.96 -10.37 -2.59
CA LEU A 186 -5.94 -11.64 -3.35
C LEU A 186 -5.56 -11.41 -4.80
N GLU A 187 -6.05 -10.33 -5.41
CA GLU A 187 -5.66 -9.97 -6.77
C GLU A 187 -4.19 -9.56 -6.85
N GLU A 188 -3.71 -8.73 -5.91
CA GLU A 188 -2.29 -8.36 -5.83
C GLU A 188 -1.40 -9.62 -5.73
N CYS A 189 -1.83 -10.58 -4.92
CA CYS A 189 -1.18 -11.88 -4.77
C CYS A 189 -1.19 -12.72 -6.05
N ALA A 190 -2.32 -12.78 -6.76
CA ALA A 190 -2.42 -13.51 -8.03
C ALA A 190 -1.60 -12.85 -9.14
N ALA A 191 -1.53 -11.52 -9.16
CA ALA A 191 -0.71 -10.78 -10.11
C ALA A 191 0.80 -10.99 -9.89
N ILE A 192 1.25 -11.34 -8.68
CA ILE A 192 2.64 -11.77 -8.45
C ILE A 192 2.95 -13.00 -9.30
N LEU A 193 2.04 -13.97 -9.40
CA LEU A 193 2.22 -15.13 -10.27
C LEU A 193 2.36 -14.69 -11.72
N GLN A 194 1.58 -13.71 -12.16
CA GLN A 194 1.62 -13.20 -13.54
C GLN A 194 2.97 -12.53 -13.92
N LEU A 195 3.79 -12.11 -12.94
CA LEU A 195 5.09 -11.47 -13.17
C LEU A 195 6.09 -12.34 -13.94
N HIS A 196 5.99 -13.68 -13.88
CA HIS A 196 6.88 -14.55 -14.66
C HIS A 196 6.76 -14.33 -16.18
N LYS A 197 5.61 -13.82 -16.64
CA LYS A 197 5.33 -13.55 -18.06
C LYS A 197 5.93 -12.25 -18.56
N CYS A 198 6.60 -11.49 -17.70
CA CYS A 198 7.24 -10.23 -18.09
C CYS A 198 8.65 -10.41 -18.65
N ASN A 199 9.18 -11.64 -18.75
CA ASN A 199 10.55 -11.92 -19.20
C ASN A 199 11.60 -11.11 -18.43
N ALA A 200 11.35 -10.92 -17.13
CA ALA A 200 12.28 -10.28 -16.23
C ALA A 200 13.17 -11.32 -15.55
N ASP A 201 14.41 -10.96 -15.27
CA ASP A 201 15.33 -11.81 -14.50
C ASP A 201 15.26 -11.48 -13.01
N LEU A 202 15.03 -10.20 -12.70
CA LEU A 202 15.03 -9.67 -11.34
C LEU A 202 13.73 -8.90 -11.08
N PHE A 203 13.10 -9.14 -9.93
CA PHE A 203 11.99 -8.34 -9.42
C PHE A 203 12.41 -7.57 -8.18
N THR A 204 12.02 -6.30 -8.07
CA THR A 204 12.34 -5.46 -6.92
C THR A 204 11.19 -4.58 -6.48
N TYR A 205 11.19 -4.20 -5.20
CA TYR A 205 10.16 -3.34 -4.60
C TYR A 205 10.72 -2.65 -3.34
N PRO A 206 10.42 -1.36 -3.09
CA PRO A 206 10.95 -0.65 -1.93
C PRO A 206 10.31 -1.16 -0.64
N GLY A 207 11.14 -1.51 0.32
CA GLY A 207 10.69 -1.96 1.64
C GLY A 207 10.20 -3.42 1.70
N GLY A 208 10.29 -4.18 0.61
CA GLY A 208 9.91 -5.61 0.61
C GLY A 208 8.56 -5.90 -0.07
N ILE A 209 8.41 -7.11 -0.62
CA ILE A 209 7.08 -7.66 -0.92
C ILE A 209 6.28 -7.74 0.39
N ASN A 210 5.00 -7.34 0.35
CA ASN A 210 4.10 -7.42 1.49
C ASN A 210 3.93 -8.88 1.99
N PRO A 211 3.51 -9.11 3.25
CA PRO A 211 3.52 -10.45 3.82
C PRO A 211 2.68 -11.49 3.05
N PRO A 212 1.41 -11.22 2.65
CA PRO A 212 0.67 -12.14 1.78
C PRO A 212 1.38 -12.44 0.46
N GLY A 213 1.86 -11.41 -0.23
CA GLY A 213 2.57 -11.57 -1.50
C GLY A 213 3.89 -12.33 -1.36
N ARG A 214 4.60 -12.17 -0.24
CA ARG A 214 5.82 -12.93 0.07
C ARG A 214 5.52 -14.40 0.31
N HIS A 215 4.38 -14.71 0.93
CA HIS A 215 3.93 -16.09 1.11
C HIS A 215 3.72 -16.77 -0.23
N ILE A 216 3.00 -16.10 -1.15
CA ILE A 216 2.80 -16.57 -2.52
C ILE A 216 4.12 -16.67 -3.29
N TRP A 217 5.00 -15.68 -3.15
CA TRP A 217 6.33 -15.73 -3.75
C TRP A 217 7.09 -16.98 -3.31
N ASN A 218 7.19 -17.23 -2.00
CA ASN A 218 7.91 -18.38 -1.48
C ASN A 218 7.30 -19.72 -1.90
N LYS A 219 5.96 -19.78 -2.01
CA LYS A 219 5.22 -20.99 -2.38
C LYS A 219 5.39 -21.34 -3.86
N TYR A 220 5.34 -20.35 -4.74
CA TYR A 220 5.25 -20.58 -6.19
C TYR A 220 6.50 -20.16 -6.99
N PHE A 221 7.42 -19.37 -6.43
CA PHE A 221 8.63 -18.89 -7.11
C PHE A 221 9.92 -19.55 -6.60
N LYS A 222 9.83 -20.60 -5.78
CA LYS A 222 11.02 -21.27 -5.20
C LYS A 222 12.04 -21.71 -6.27
N ASP A 223 11.55 -22.23 -7.39
CA ASP A 223 12.36 -22.73 -8.50
C ASP A 223 12.23 -21.84 -9.76
N SER A 224 11.74 -20.61 -9.59
CA SER A 224 11.59 -19.67 -10.70
C SER A 224 12.92 -19.04 -11.11
N SER A 225 13.09 -18.78 -12.41
CA SER A 225 14.18 -17.96 -12.93
C SER A 225 14.07 -16.49 -12.52
N LEU A 226 12.86 -16.01 -12.20
CA LEU A 226 12.64 -14.65 -11.71
C LEU A 226 13.04 -14.56 -10.23
N ARG A 227 14.10 -13.81 -9.93
CA ARG A 227 14.62 -13.65 -8.57
C ARG A 227 14.18 -12.35 -7.94
N TYR A 228 13.73 -12.41 -6.69
CA TYR A 228 13.47 -11.20 -5.91
C TYR A 228 14.76 -10.62 -5.34
N ILE A 229 14.97 -9.33 -5.54
CA ILE A 229 16.06 -8.55 -4.94
C ILE A 229 15.50 -7.35 -4.19
N ARG A 230 16.15 -6.97 -3.09
CA ARG A 230 15.79 -5.78 -2.33
C ARG A 230 16.65 -4.61 -2.75
N TYR A 231 16.03 -3.44 -2.81
CA TYR A 231 16.75 -2.18 -2.78
C TYR A 231 16.32 -1.36 -1.57
N GLU A 232 17.18 -0.45 -1.15
CA GLU A 232 16.86 0.55 -0.13
C GLU A 232 17.31 1.92 -0.58
N ILE A 233 16.61 2.94 -0.09
CA ILE A 233 17.00 4.33 -0.19
C ILE A 233 17.38 4.78 1.21
N LYS A 234 18.64 5.17 1.40
CA LYS A 234 19.17 5.65 2.68
C LYS A 234 19.40 7.15 2.62
N LEU A 235 19.21 7.80 3.76
CA LEU A 235 19.74 9.13 4.02
C LEU A 235 21.25 9.00 4.23
N ASP A 236 22.03 9.67 3.40
CA ASP A 236 23.46 9.76 3.60
C ASP A 236 23.76 10.58 4.86
N LYS A 237 24.26 9.92 5.90
CA LYS A 237 24.60 10.54 7.19
C LYS A 237 25.98 11.17 7.20
N SER A 238 26.78 11.03 6.14
CA SER A 238 28.17 11.52 6.08
C SER A 238 28.31 13.05 6.05
N LEU A 239 27.19 13.79 6.00
CA LEU A 239 27.15 15.26 5.92
C LEU A 239 26.22 15.91 6.96
N GLN A 240 25.86 15.21 8.04
CA GLN A 240 25.14 15.86 9.14
C GLN A 240 26.10 16.74 9.96
N SER A 241 26.17 18.02 9.61
CA SER A 241 26.51 19.05 10.60
C SER A 241 25.37 19.16 11.61
N ASP A 242 25.75 19.20 12.89
CA ASP A 242 24.84 19.29 14.02
C ASP A 242 23.85 20.44 13.87
N SER A 243 22.57 20.09 13.75
CA SER A 243 21.48 20.95 14.16
C SER A 243 20.31 20.09 14.62
N SER A 244 20.26 19.90 15.93
CA SER A 244 19.11 19.42 16.68
C SER A 244 17.91 20.36 16.49
N ALA A 245 16.71 19.82 16.27
CA ALA A 245 15.53 20.17 17.07
C ALA A 245 14.33 19.25 16.77
N SER A 246 13.83 18.68 17.87
CA SER A 246 12.54 18.05 18.15
C SER A 246 11.36 18.25 17.17
N SER A 247 10.60 17.17 16.95
CA SER A 247 9.15 17.21 17.23
C SER A 247 8.62 15.81 17.53
N SER A 248 8.49 15.50 18.81
CA SER A 248 7.63 14.43 19.30
C SER A 248 6.18 14.90 19.20
N LEU A 249 5.51 14.61 18.07
CA LEU A 249 4.06 14.81 17.98
C LEU A 249 3.38 13.84 18.95
N SER A 250 2.75 14.41 19.97
CA SER A 250 2.02 13.67 21.00
C SER A 250 0.80 12.97 20.39
N LYS A 251 0.64 11.68 20.72
CA LYS A 251 -0.50 10.83 20.33
C LYS A 251 -1.86 11.26 20.92
N SER A 252 -1.96 12.46 21.51
CA SER A 252 -3.07 12.84 22.39
C SER A 252 -4.20 13.63 21.70
N THR A 253 -3.99 14.14 20.48
CA THR A 253 -4.97 14.97 19.77
C THR A 253 -5.90 14.21 18.82
N PHE A 254 -5.67 12.91 18.57
CA PHE A 254 -6.46 12.15 17.59
C PHE A 254 -7.91 11.89 18.03
N PHE A 255 -8.22 11.95 19.33
CA PHE A 255 -9.51 11.51 19.88
C PHE A 255 -10.48 12.65 20.25
N LYS A 256 -10.13 13.92 19.98
CA LYS A 256 -10.96 15.06 20.39
C LYS A 256 -12.04 15.47 19.38
N GLU A 257 -12.06 14.89 18.18
CA GLU A 257 -13.02 15.25 17.15
C GLU A 257 -13.83 14.04 16.72
N GLN A 258 -15.10 14.01 17.14
CA GLN A 258 -16.26 13.26 16.61
C GLN A 258 -16.55 11.83 17.17
N PRO A 259 -17.69 11.64 17.86
CA PRO A 259 -18.12 10.35 18.45
C PRO A 259 -18.35 9.19 17.45
N CYS A 260 -18.66 9.48 16.18
CA CYS A 260 -18.89 8.46 15.15
C CYS A 260 -17.60 7.73 14.69
N HIS A 261 -16.42 8.29 14.98
CA HIS A 261 -15.11 7.69 14.66
C HIS A 261 -14.75 6.54 15.59
N LEU A 262 -15.33 6.54 16.78
CA LEU A 262 -14.85 5.76 17.90
C LEU A 262 -15.47 4.36 17.91
N ALA A 263 -16.76 4.22 17.60
CA ALA A 263 -17.40 2.91 17.43
C ALA A 263 -16.78 2.10 16.27
N CYS A 264 -16.47 2.78 15.16
CA CYS A 264 -15.84 2.16 14.00
C CYS A 264 -14.37 1.79 14.29
N TYR A 265 -13.59 2.68 14.93
CA TYR A 265 -12.24 2.39 15.39
C TYR A 265 -12.19 1.22 16.38
N ILE A 266 -13.17 1.12 17.28
CA ILE A 266 -13.29 0.04 18.26
C ILE A 266 -13.64 -1.28 17.57
N GLN A 267 -14.61 -1.30 16.67
CA GLN A 267 -14.91 -2.51 15.89
C GLN A 267 -13.71 -2.95 15.05
N CYS A 268 -12.98 -2.01 14.45
CA CYS A 268 -11.76 -2.29 13.68
C CYS A 268 -10.66 -2.91 14.56
N ASN A 269 -10.39 -2.34 15.74
CA ASN A 269 -9.31 -2.81 16.63
C ASN A 269 -9.67 -4.09 17.38
N LEU A 270 -10.92 -4.26 17.82
CA LEU A 270 -11.39 -5.48 18.47
C LEU A 270 -11.31 -6.68 17.51
N LYS A 271 -11.81 -6.53 16.27
CA LYS A 271 -11.75 -7.59 15.24
C LYS A 271 -10.33 -7.87 14.73
N ALA A 272 -9.46 -6.86 14.64
CA ALA A 272 -8.12 -7.03 14.07
C ALA A 272 -7.07 -7.66 15.02
N HIS A 273 -7.33 -7.66 16.34
CA HIS A 273 -6.32 -8.05 17.34
C HIS A 273 -6.57 -9.38 18.06
N ASN A 274 -7.62 -10.16 17.72
CA ASN A 274 -7.96 -11.43 18.39
C ASN A 274 -7.89 -11.32 19.93
N TRP A 275 -8.42 -10.23 20.48
CA TRP A 275 -8.44 -10.05 21.93
C TRP A 275 -9.30 -11.13 22.59
N ASN A 276 -8.84 -11.64 23.73
CA ASN A 276 -9.68 -12.53 24.52
C ASN A 276 -10.77 -11.70 25.24
N LEU A 277 -11.91 -12.33 25.53
CA LEU A 277 -13.07 -11.68 26.15
C LEU A 277 -12.73 -10.78 27.37
N PRO A 278 -11.77 -11.14 28.25
CA PRO A 278 -11.32 -10.26 29.33
C PRO A 278 -10.66 -8.94 28.86
N GLN A 279 -9.87 -8.97 27.79
CA GLN A 279 -9.23 -7.78 27.21
C GLN A 279 -10.28 -6.86 26.57
N GLU A 280 -11.27 -7.44 25.88
CA GLU A 280 -12.38 -6.68 25.30
C GLU A 280 -13.22 -5.99 26.38
N ILE A 281 -13.58 -6.71 27.45
CA ILE A 281 -14.35 -6.17 28.58
C ILE A 281 -13.60 -5.02 29.26
N ARG A 282 -12.28 -5.17 29.48
CA ARG A 282 -11.44 -4.14 30.11
C ARG A 282 -11.38 -2.88 29.24
N PHE A 283 -11.18 -3.05 27.93
CA PHE A 283 -11.17 -1.94 27.00
C PHE A 283 -12.52 -1.21 26.97
N ILE A 284 -13.64 -1.94 26.87
CA ILE A 284 -14.99 -1.36 26.90
C ILE A 284 -15.26 -0.58 28.20
N LYS A 285 -14.77 -1.07 29.35
CA LYS A 285 -14.92 -0.38 30.64
C LYS A 285 -14.16 0.93 30.71
N GLU A 286 -12.87 0.92 30.38
CA GLU A 286 -12.05 2.15 30.35
C GLU A 286 -12.59 3.13 29.30
N PHE A 287 -13.11 2.60 28.21
CA PHE A 287 -13.72 3.38 27.15
C PHE A 287 -15.00 4.11 27.58
N LYS A 288 -15.93 3.40 28.23
CA LYS A 288 -17.15 4.01 28.81
C LYS A 288 -16.83 5.10 29.83
N LYS A 289 -15.72 4.95 30.56
CA LYS A 289 -15.23 5.96 31.49
C LYS A 289 -14.74 7.22 30.75
N LEU A 290 -14.04 7.04 29.63
CA LEU A 290 -13.58 8.14 28.79
C LEU A 290 -14.74 8.93 28.15
N ILE A 291 -15.76 8.25 27.62
CA ILE A 291 -16.95 8.93 27.06
C ILE A 291 -17.63 9.78 28.13
N ARG A 292 -17.86 9.24 29.34
CA ARG A 292 -18.46 10.01 30.44
C ARG A 292 -17.65 11.25 30.81
N GLN A 293 -16.32 11.20 30.70
CA GLN A 293 -15.46 12.36 30.97
C GLN A 293 -15.56 13.42 29.87
N ILE A 294 -15.78 13.02 28.61
CA ILE A 294 -16.00 13.94 27.49
C ILE A 294 -17.36 14.62 27.65
N ASP A 295 -18.42 13.86 27.93
CA ASP A 295 -19.78 14.39 28.14
C ASP A 295 -19.79 15.39 29.31
N GLN A 296 -19.09 15.08 30.40
CA GLN A 296 -18.95 15.98 31.54
C GLN A 296 -18.20 17.28 31.15
N SER A 297 -17.13 17.16 30.38
CA SER A 297 -16.35 18.32 29.92
C SER A 297 -17.13 19.22 28.95
N GLU A 298 -18.00 18.66 28.12
CA GLU A 298 -18.89 19.44 27.24
C GLU A 298 -19.97 20.16 28.06
N GLN A 299 -20.56 19.48 29.04
CA GLN A 299 -21.54 20.07 29.94
C GLN A 299 -20.95 21.23 30.75
N ASP A 300 -19.75 21.06 31.31
CA ASP A 300 -19.03 22.10 32.04
C ASP A 300 -18.72 23.32 31.14
N ALA A 301 -18.38 23.09 29.86
CA ALA A 301 -18.15 24.16 28.89
C ALA A 301 -19.43 24.91 28.50
N ILE A 302 -20.56 24.22 28.39
CA ILE A 302 -21.89 24.81 28.15
C ILE A 302 -22.30 25.68 29.34
N ASP A 303 -22.10 25.19 30.56
CA ASP A 303 -22.48 25.90 31.78
C ASP A 303 -21.58 27.14 32.02
N GLN A 304 -20.28 27.05 31.70
CA GLN A 304 -19.40 28.22 31.68
C GLN A 304 -19.84 29.28 30.65
N ARG A 305 -20.27 28.88 29.45
CA ARG A 305 -20.77 29.82 28.42
C ARG A 305 -22.07 30.52 28.85
N LYS A 306 -23.01 29.80 29.48
CA LYS A 306 -24.23 30.40 30.04
C LYS A 306 -23.91 31.43 31.13
N THR A 307 -22.93 31.13 31.99
CA THR A 307 -22.48 32.03 33.06
C THR A 307 -21.84 33.32 32.51
N ILE A 308 -21.11 33.22 31.40
CA ILE A 308 -20.52 34.40 30.71
C ILE A 308 -21.58 35.25 30.00
N THR A 309 -22.62 34.62 29.44
CA THR A 309 -23.69 35.31 28.73
C THR A 309 -24.57 36.10 29.71
N HIS A 310 -24.82 35.55 30.90
CA HIS A 310 -25.57 36.25 31.95
C HIS A 310 -24.85 37.48 32.51
N ARG A 311 -23.51 37.49 32.55
CA ARG A 311 -22.72 38.65 33.00
C ARG A 311 -22.62 39.78 31.97
N LYS A 312 -23.00 39.57 30.72
CA LYS A 312 -23.05 40.62 29.67
C LYS A 312 -24.42 41.27 29.50
N SER A 313 -25.42 40.82 30.26
CA SER A 313 -26.82 41.30 30.18
C SER A 313 -27.29 42.00 31.45
N ILE A 314 -26.36 42.45 32.29
CA ILE A 314 -26.57 43.33 33.45
C ILE A 314 -25.78 44.61 33.19
#